data_AF-A0A9E3J7B2-F1
#
_entry.id   AF-A0A9E3J7B2-F1
#
_cell.length_a   1.000
_cell.length_b   1.000
_cell.length_c   1.000
_cell.angle_alpha   90.00
_cell.angle_beta   90.00
_cell.angle_gamma   90.00
#
_symmetry.space_group_name_H-M   'P 1'
#
loop_
_entity.id
_entity.type
_entity.pdbx_description
1 polymer ?
#
loop_
_entity_poly.entity_id
_entity_poly.type
_entity_poly.pdbx_seq_one_letter_code
_entity_poly.pdbx_strand_id
1 'polypeptide(L)'
;MVVNPGEITTVAPVDGTAQVFAEVLAGVVKTDQVPLDSHFFDDLGANSLVMAQFCARVRKRDDLPPVSMRDIYGHPTIRGLATALAEIPATEPAPARPAEPPPPPGSTARYVLCGILQFLVFAVYCLAAGIATAEGYSWISGGDGLLSVYL
;
A
#
# COMPACT_ATOMS: atom_id res chain seq x y z
N MET A 1 -38.10 -17.57 40.67
CA MET A 1 -37.77 -17.50 39.24
C MET A 1 -38.02 -16.07 38.79
N VAL A 2 -37.04 -15.19 39.02
CA VAL A 2 -37.08 -13.79 38.61
C VAL A 2 -36.14 -13.69 37.42
N VAL A 3 -36.72 -13.51 36.23
CA VAL A 3 -35.97 -13.18 35.01
C VAL A 3 -35.43 -11.77 35.21
N ASN A 4 -34.11 -11.62 35.15
CA ASN A 4 -33.43 -10.32 35.24
C ASN A 4 -33.26 -9.79 33.81
N PRO A 5 -33.98 -8.74 33.37
CA PRO A 5 -33.87 -8.21 32.02
C PRO A 5 -32.85 -7.06 32.04
N GLY A 6 -31.62 -7.32 31.60
CA GLY A 6 -30.62 -6.26 31.58
C GLY A 6 -29.16 -6.68 31.36
N GLU A 7 -28.87 -7.77 30.64
CA GLU A 7 -27.56 -7.89 30.00
C GLU A 7 -27.57 -7.03 28.73
N ILE A 8 -27.49 -5.71 28.93
CA ILE A 8 -26.79 -4.88 27.96
C ILE A 8 -25.37 -5.42 27.96
N THR A 9 -25.02 -6.23 26.96
CA THR A 9 -23.65 -6.65 26.67
C THR A 9 -22.85 -5.38 26.52
N THR A 10 -22.31 -4.91 27.65
CA THR A 10 -21.49 -3.72 27.72
C THR A 10 -20.17 -4.19 27.17
N VAL A 11 -20.05 -4.17 25.84
CA VAL A 11 -18.85 -4.52 25.11
C VAL A 11 -17.72 -3.78 25.82
N ALA A 12 -16.73 -4.51 26.33
CA ALA A 12 -15.64 -3.90 27.08
C ALA A 12 -15.06 -2.75 26.23
N PRO A 13 -14.60 -1.63 26.82
CA PRO A 13 -14.12 -0.47 26.05
C PRO A 13 -13.11 -0.83 24.96
N VAL A 14 -12.30 -1.85 25.23
CA VAL A 14 -11.31 -2.44 24.30
C VAL A 14 -11.99 -3.14 23.12
N ASP A 15 -13.04 -3.93 23.35
CA ASP A 15 -13.79 -4.63 22.31
C ASP A 15 -14.58 -3.65 21.43
N GLY A 16 -15.06 -2.54 22.00
CA GLY A 16 -15.71 -1.48 21.24
C GLY A 16 -14.73 -0.78 20.30
N THR A 17 -13.54 -0.44 20.80
CA THR A 17 -12.47 0.16 19.98
C THR A 17 -11.99 -0.80 18.90
N ALA A 18 -11.86 -2.10 19.23
CA ALA A 18 -11.49 -3.14 18.28
C ALA A 18 -12.51 -3.28 17.13
N GLN A 19 -13.81 -3.25 17.42
CA GLN A 19 -14.86 -3.28 16.39
C GLN A 19 -14.76 -2.10 15.43
N VAL A 20 -14.55 -0.89 15.97
CA VAL A 20 -14.40 0.30 15.14
C VAL A 20 -13.15 0.22 14.25
N PHE A 21 -12.03 -0.30 14.77
CA PHE A 21 -10.85 -0.56 13.93
C PHE A 21 -11.11 -1.61 12.85
N ALA A 22 -11.86 -2.66 13.15
CA ALA A 22 -12.25 -3.67 12.18
C ALA A 22 -13.09 -3.07 11.04
N GLU A 23 -14.03 -2.19 11.34
CA GLU A 23 -14.84 -1.49 10.34
C GLU A 23 -13.98 -0.58 9.45
N VAL A 24 -13.06 0.20 10.05
CA VAL A 24 -12.16 1.06 9.28
C VAL A 24 -11.27 0.22 8.37
N LEU A 25 -10.77 -0.90 8.87
CA LEU A 25 -9.91 -1.80 8.10
C LEU A 25 -10.69 -2.51 6.98
N ALA A 26 -11.90 -3.00 7.26
CA ALA A 26 -12.82 -3.59 6.27
C ALA A 26 -13.07 -2.63 5.10
N GLY A 27 -13.28 -1.34 5.40
CA GLY A 27 -13.42 -0.29 4.38
C GLY A 27 -12.14 -0.03 3.56
N VAL A 28 -10.95 -0.32 4.09
CA VAL A 28 -9.67 -0.21 3.35
C VAL A 28 -9.46 -1.43 2.45
N VAL A 29 -9.67 -2.64 2.98
CA VAL A 29 -9.47 -3.90 2.24
C VAL A 29 -10.64 -4.26 1.31
N LYS A 30 -11.76 -3.54 1.42
CA LYS A 30 -13.02 -3.77 0.68
C LYS A 30 -13.60 -5.17 0.92
N THR A 31 -13.59 -5.60 2.17
CA THR A 31 -14.18 -6.86 2.64
C THR A 31 -15.36 -6.56 3.55
N ASP A 32 -16.36 -7.43 3.59
CA ASP A 32 -17.55 -7.22 4.42
C ASP A 32 -17.24 -7.22 5.92
N GLN A 33 -16.36 -8.12 6.38
CA GLN A 33 -15.96 -8.21 7.79
C GLN A 33 -14.50 -8.62 7.92
N VAL A 34 -13.84 -8.06 8.95
CA VAL A 34 -12.47 -8.42 9.34
C VAL A 34 -12.51 -9.05 10.74
N PRO A 35 -12.07 -10.31 10.91
CA PRO A 35 -12.02 -10.93 12.23
C PRO A 35 -11.07 -10.18 13.18
N LEU A 36 -11.48 -9.97 14.43
CA LEU A 36 -10.70 -9.22 15.43
C LEU A 36 -9.35 -9.85 15.78
N ASP A 37 -9.24 -11.15 15.60
CA ASP A 37 -8.05 -11.95 15.89
C ASP A 37 -7.20 -12.26 14.65
N SER A 38 -7.62 -11.77 13.47
CA SER A 38 -6.87 -11.99 12.24
C SER A 38 -5.58 -11.17 12.22
N HIS A 39 -4.50 -11.80 11.77
CA HIS A 39 -3.22 -11.17 11.58
C HIS A 39 -3.24 -10.25 10.36
N PHE A 40 -2.85 -8.98 10.52
CA PHE A 40 -2.92 -7.98 9.44
C PHE A 40 -2.16 -8.41 8.19
N PHE A 41 -1.00 -9.03 8.34
CA PHE A 41 -0.11 -9.31 7.22
C PHE A 41 -0.32 -10.71 6.63
N ASP A 42 -0.59 -11.70 7.48
CA ASP A 42 -0.64 -13.10 7.07
C ASP A 42 -2.05 -13.54 6.67
N ASP A 43 -3.07 -13.15 7.44
CA ASP A 43 -4.46 -13.57 7.21
C ASP A 43 -5.20 -12.61 6.28
N LEU A 44 -4.94 -11.30 6.43
CA LEU A 44 -5.60 -10.25 5.67
C LEU A 44 -4.81 -9.80 4.43
N GLY A 45 -3.55 -10.25 4.30
CA GLY A 45 -2.67 -9.85 3.20
C GLY A 45 -2.42 -8.33 3.14
N ALA A 46 -2.55 -7.63 4.27
CA ALA A 46 -2.37 -6.19 4.28
C ALA A 46 -0.92 -5.84 3.97
N ASN A 47 -0.71 -4.98 2.98
CA ASN A 47 0.60 -4.42 2.67
C ASN A 47 0.77 -3.05 3.33
N SER A 48 2.00 -2.51 3.33
CA SER A 48 2.30 -1.22 3.97
C SER A 48 1.41 -0.07 3.46
N LEU A 49 0.91 -0.15 2.22
CA LEU A 49 -0.02 0.84 1.66
C LEU A 49 -1.41 0.73 2.29
N VAL A 50 -1.94 -0.50 2.48
CA VAL A 50 -3.21 -0.74 3.20
C VAL A 50 -3.11 -0.23 4.63
N MET A 51 -2.01 -0.53 5.33
CA MET A 51 -1.81 -0.07 6.72
C MET A 51 -1.61 1.45 6.83
N ALA A 52 -0.93 2.07 5.85
CA ALA A 52 -0.81 3.52 5.78
C ALA A 52 -2.18 4.20 5.54
N GLN A 53 -3.02 3.61 4.67
CA GLN A 53 -4.39 4.10 4.45
C GLN A 53 -5.28 3.90 5.68
N PHE A 54 -5.11 2.80 6.41
CA PHE A 54 -5.78 2.56 7.69
C PHE A 54 -5.39 3.63 8.72
N CYS A 55 -4.09 3.86 8.94
CA CYS A 55 -3.60 4.95 9.81
C CYS A 55 -4.19 6.31 9.42
N ALA A 56 -4.23 6.62 8.12
CA ALA A 56 -4.75 7.89 7.62
C ALA A 56 -6.27 8.03 7.84
N ARG A 57 -7.04 6.94 7.80
CA ARG A 57 -8.48 6.95 8.10
C ARG A 57 -8.76 7.06 9.59
N VAL A 58 -8.00 6.35 10.43
CA VAL A 58 -8.11 6.45 11.89
C VAL A 58 -7.80 7.86 12.37
N ARG A 59 -6.78 8.52 11.81
CA ARG A 59 -6.44 9.92 12.17
C ARG A 59 -7.51 10.96 11.81
N LYS A 60 -8.48 10.62 10.96
CA LYS A 60 -9.61 11.50 10.62
C LYS A 60 -10.79 11.34 11.59
N ARG A 61 -10.69 10.40 12.51
CA ARG A 61 -11.72 10.05 13.49
C ARG A 61 -11.26 10.51 14.87
N ASP A 62 -11.84 11.59 15.35
CA ASP A 62 -11.51 12.18 16.67
C ASP A 62 -11.94 11.27 17.83
N ASP A 63 -12.78 10.26 17.56
CA ASP A 63 -13.26 9.25 18.50
C ASP A 63 -12.28 8.08 18.72
N LEU A 64 -11.17 8.02 17.97
CA LEU A 64 -10.21 6.93 18.05
C LEU A 64 -8.81 7.41 18.47
N PRO A 65 -8.09 6.62 19.28
CA PRO A 65 -6.70 6.90 19.58
C PRO A 65 -5.85 6.82 18.29
N PRO A 66 -4.86 7.71 18.13
CA PRO A 66 -4.02 7.73 16.94
C PRO A 66 -3.20 6.45 16.84
N VAL A 67 -3.33 5.74 15.71
CA VAL A 67 -2.54 4.54 15.41
C VAL A 67 -1.26 4.93 14.67
N SER A 68 -0.12 4.38 15.08
CA SER A 68 1.14 4.48 14.35
C SER A 68 1.54 3.15 13.69
N MET A 69 2.38 3.21 12.66
CA MET A 69 2.93 2.00 12.03
C MET A 69 3.74 1.14 13.02
N ARG A 70 4.35 1.76 14.03
CA ARG A 70 5.07 1.02 15.08
C ARG A 70 4.10 0.14 15.88
N ASP A 71 2.93 0.65 16.20
CA ASP A 71 1.93 -0.07 16.99
C ASP A 71 1.31 -1.20 16.17
N ILE A 72 1.09 -0.99 14.87
CA ILE A 72 0.61 -2.03 13.94
C ILE A 72 1.59 -3.21 13.84
N TYR A 73 2.90 -2.94 13.75
CA TYR A 73 3.90 -4.02 13.71
C TYR A 73 4.11 -4.70 15.07
N GLY A 74 3.96 -3.96 16.18
CA GLY A 74 4.06 -4.52 17.53
C GLY A 74 2.84 -5.34 17.94
N HIS A 75 1.67 -4.99 17.43
CA HIS A 75 0.39 -5.64 17.72
C HIS A 75 -0.36 -5.94 16.42
N PRO A 76 0.03 -7.01 15.70
CA PRO A 76 -0.45 -7.27 14.35
C PRO A 76 -1.85 -7.89 14.27
N THR A 77 -2.65 -7.75 15.34
CA THR A 77 -4.07 -8.13 15.40
C THR A 77 -4.90 -6.95 15.88
N ILE A 78 -6.17 -6.87 15.49
CA ILE A 78 -7.05 -5.75 15.86
C ILE A 78 -7.25 -5.70 17.37
N ARG A 79 -7.49 -6.86 18.01
CA ARG A 79 -7.65 -6.93 19.46
C ARG A 79 -6.36 -6.52 20.17
N GLY A 80 -5.21 -7.00 19.70
CA GLY A 80 -3.92 -6.63 20.27
C GLY A 80 -3.65 -5.13 20.17
N LEU A 81 -3.97 -4.53 19.03
CA LEU A 81 -3.81 -3.10 18.79
C LEU A 81 -4.75 -2.27 19.68
N ALA A 82 -6.01 -2.67 19.81
CA ALA A 82 -6.99 -1.99 20.67
C ALA A 82 -6.59 -2.05 22.15
N THR A 83 -6.12 -3.20 22.63
CA THR A 83 -5.62 -3.35 24.00
C THR A 83 -4.40 -2.48 24.25
N ALA A 84 -3.41 -2.52 23.34
CA ALA A 84 -2.19 -1.74 23.48
C ALA A 84 -2.46 -0.22 23.54
N LEU A 85 -3.42 0.25 22.74
CA LEU A 85 -3.81 1.67 22.74
C LEU A 85 -4.68 2.05 23.95
N ALA A 86 -5.39 1.10 24.56
CA ALA A 86 -6.13 1.32 25.80
C ALA A 86 -5.23 1.39 27.05
N GLU A 87 -4.09 0.68 27.04
CA GLU A 87 -3.12 0.68 28.15
C GLU A 87 -2.19 1.90 28.14
N ILE A 88 -2.05 2.60 27.02
CA ILE A 88 -1.27 3.83 26.93
C ILE A 88 -2.10 4.95 27.58
N PRO A 89 -1.69 5.49 28.75
CA PRO A 89 -2.34 6.68 29.30
C PRO A 89 -2.24 7.77 28.24
N ALA A 90 -3.34 8.49 27.98
CA ALA A 90 -3.42 9.57 27.01
C ALA A 90 -2.26 10.55 27.21
N THR A 91 -1.13 10.23 26.58
CA THR A 91 0.06 11.04 26.60
C THR A 91 -0.25 12.14 25.63
N GLU A 92 -0.17 13.36 26.14
CA GLU A 92 -0.41 14.60 25.44
C GLU A 92 0.02 14.47 23.97
N PRO A 93 -0.89 14.72 23.00
CA PRO A 93 -0.59 14.50 21.60
C PRO A 93 0.72 15.20 21.27
N ALA A 94 1.74 14.44 20.85
CA ALA A 94 2.96 15.02 20.31
C ALA A 94 2.54 16.11 19.32
N PRO A 95 3.10 17.33 19.42
CA PRO A 95 2.58 18.50 18.73
C PRO A 95 2.34 18.12 17.28
N ALA A 96 1.06 18.15 16.87
CA ALA A 96 0.63 17.73 15.56
C ALA A 96 1.47 18.52 14.55
N ARG A 97 2.47 17.88 13.95
CA ARG A 97 3.18 18.46 12.83
C ARG A 97 2.08 18.81 11.83
N PRO A 98 1.99 20.06 11.34
CA PRO A 98 0.96 20.47 10.39
C PRO A 98 0.85 19.37 9.34
N ALA A 99 -0.33 18.76 9.26
CA ALA A 99 -0.56 17.65 8.36
C ALA A 99 -0.16 18.16 6.97
N GLU A 100 0.92 17.60 6.42
CA GLU A 100 1.38 17.98 5.10
C GLU A 100 0.19 17.76 4.17
N PRO A 101 -0.20 18.77 3.35
CA PRO A 101 -1.31 18.63 2.44
C PRO A 101 -1.16 17.32 1.68
N PRO A 102 -2.23 16.50 1.57
CA PRO A 102 -2.14 15.27 0.80
C PRO A 102 -1.56 15.61 -0.58
N PRO A 103 -0.59 14.83 -1.10
CA PRO A 103 0.01 15.13 -2.38
C PRO A 103 -1.11 15.31 -3.41
N PRO A 104 -1.02 16.33 -4.27
CA PRO A 104 -2.06 16.58 -5.26
C PRO A 104 -2.26 15.31 -6.10
N PRO A 105 -3.50 14.98 -6.49
CA PRO A 105 -3.76 13.82 -7.32
C PRO A 105 -2.87 13.88 -8.56
N GLY A 106 -2.05 12.84 -8.77
CA GLY A 106 -1.12 12.80 -9.89
C GLY A 106 -1.91 12.91 -11.21
N SER A 107 -1.51 13.85 -12.06
CA SER A 107 -2.20 14.09 -13.33
C SER A 107 -2.09 12.86 -14.24
N THR A 108 -3.22 12.24 -14.58
CA THR A 108 -3.29 11.11 -15.52
C THR A 108 -2.62 11.44 -16.85
N ALA A 109 -2.71 12.69 -17.31
CA ALA A 109 -2.05 13.16 -18.52
C ALA A 109 -0.51 13.09 -18.42
N ARG A 110 0.07 13.41 -17.25
CA ARG A 110 1.52 13.30 -17.03
C ARG A 110 1.99 11.85 -17.06
N TYR A 111 1.19 10.91 -16.53
CA TYR A 111 1.49 9.48 -16.61
C TYR A 111 1.40 8.94 -18.04
N VAL A 112 0.36 9.32 -18.79
CA VAL A 112 0.20 8.93 -20.20
C VAL A 112 1.33 9.49 -21.05
N LEU A 113 1.69 10.77 -20.86
CA LEU A 113 2.80 11.40 -21.57
C LEU A 113 4.13 10.69 -21.27
N CYS A 114 4.38 10.36 -20.00
CA CYS A 114 5.57 9.61 -19.58
C CYS A 114 5.61 8.23 -20.27
N GLY A 115 4.50 7.50 -20.27
CA GLY A 115 4.39 6.19 -20.92
C GLY A 115 4.60 6.25 -22.43
N ILE A 116 4.01 7.24 -23.12
CA ILE A 116 4.21 7.46 -24.56
C ILE A 116 5.67 7.75 -24.86
N LEU A 117 6.32 8.62 -24.08
CA LEU A 117 7.72 8.97 -24.29
C LEU A 117 8.63 7.73 -24.09
N GLN A 118 8.40 6.95 -23.04
CA GLN A 118 9.17 5.73 -22.77
C GLN A 118 8.98 4.68 -23.89
N PHE A 119 7.75 4.53 -24.39
CA PHE A 119 7.47 3.65 -25.53
C PHE A 119 8.17 4.11 -26.81
N LEU A 120 8.14 5.41 -27.11
CA LEU A 120 8.82 5.97 -28.28
C LEU A 120 10.33 5.78 -28.21
N VAL A 121 10.95 6.04 -27.06
CA VAL A 121 12.40 5.82 -26.87
C VAL A 121 12.75 4.35 -27.08
N PHE A 122 11.95 3.43 -26.52
CA PHE A 122 12.14 1.99 -26.73
C PHE A 122 11.99 1.59 -28.21
N ALA A 123 10.94 2.06 -28.87
CA ALA A 123 10.71 1.78 -30.29
C ALA A 123 11.86 2.31 -31.18
N VAL A 124 12.32 3.54 -30.93
CA VAL A 124 13.48 4.12 -31.63
C VAL A 124 14.74 3.30 -31.39
N TYR A 125 14.99 2.87 -30.15
CA TYR A 125 16.13 2.02 -29.83
C TYR A 125 16.08 0.68 -30.57
N CYS A 126 14.92 0.01 -30.58
CA CYS A 126 14.74 -1.24 -31.32
C CYS A 126 14.95 -1.07 -32.83
N LEU A 127 14.42 0.02 -33.42
CA LEU A 127 14.62 0.31 -34.83
C LEU A 127 16.09 0.62 -35.14
N ALA A 128 16.76 1.42 -34.32
CA ALA A 128 18.18 1.74 -34.48
C ALA A 128 19.06 0.50 -34.36
N ALA A 129 18.80 -0.38 -33.38
CA ALA A 129 19.50 -1.65 -33.23
C ALA A 129 19.25 -2.58 -34.44
N GLY A 130 18.02 -2.62 -34.95
CA GLY A 130 17.67 -3.36 -36.16
C GLY A 130 18.42 -2.87 -37.39
N ILE A 131 18.45 -1.55 -37.62
CA ILE A 131 19.21 -0.92 -38.71
C ILE A 131 20.70 -1.19 -38.55
N ALA A 132 21.27 -0.99 -37.36
CA ALA A 132 22.69 -1.26 -37.10
C ALA A 132 23.04 -2.73 -37.36
N THR A 133 22.14 -3.66 -37.03
CA THR A 133 22.32 -5.09 -37.31
C THR A 133 22.24 -5.37 -38.80
N ALA A 134 21.29 -4.76 -39.52
CA ALA A 134 21.14 -4.93 -40.97
C ALA A 134 22.32 -4.36 -41.76
N GLU A 135 22.76 -3.15 -41.41
CA GLU A 135 23.94 -2.49 -42.00
C GLU A 135 25.21 -3.29 -41.67
N GLY A 136 25.39 -3.68 -40.42
CA GLY A 136 26.51 -4.52 -39.99
C GLY A 136 26.54 -5.88 -40.70
N TYR A 137 25.38 -6.52 -40.86
CA TYR A 137 25.26 -7.77 -41.60
C TYR A 137 25.61 -7.58 -43.08
N SER A 138 25.11 -6.51 -43.71
CA SER A 138 25.40 -6.20 -45.11
C SER A 138 26.89 -5.96 -45.34
N TRP A 139 27.56 -5.27 -44.42
CA TRP A 139 29.00 -5.02 -44.48
C TRP A 139 29.83 -6.30 -44.30
N ILE A 140 29.43 -7.17 -43.36
CA ILE A 140 30.07 -8.48 -43.14
C ILE A 140 29.85 -9.41 -44.34
N SER A 141 28.66 -9.37 -44.96
CA SER A 141 28.32 -10.23 -46.10
C SER A 141 28.84 -9.73 -47.45
N GLY A 142 29.06 -8.42 -47.58
CA GLY A 142 29.53 -7.75 -48.80
C GLY A 142 31.03 -7.48 -48.82
N GLY A 143 31.74 -7.64 -47.69
CA GLY A 143 33.18 -7.83 -47.73
C GLY A 143 33.45 -9.16 -48.42
N ASP A 144 34.09 -9.13 -49.59
CA ASP A 144 34.55 -10.34 -50.27
C ASP A 144 35.21 -11.22 -49.21
N GLY A 145 34.55 -12.35 -48.90
CA GLY A 145 34.91 -13.17 -47.77
C GLY A 145 36.39 -13.55 -47.84
N LEU A 146 37.00 -13.86 -46.68
CA LEU A 146 38.40 -14.29 -46.53
C LEU A 146 38.93 -15.28 -47.61
N LEU A 147 38.04 -15.92 -48.37
CA LEU A 147 38.31 -16.72 -49.55
C LEU A 147 38.85 -15.93 -50.78
N SER A 148 38.52 -14.64 -50.99
CA SER A 148 39.09 -13.82 -52.08
C SER A 148 40.55 -13.39 -51.83
N VAL A 149 40.96 -13.41 -50.57
CA VAL A 149 42.35 -13.15 -50.15
C VAL A 149 43.22 -14.41 -50.31
N TYR A 150 42.60 -15.59 -50.40
CA TYR A 150 43.29 -16.89 -50.49
C TYR A 150 43.21 -17.57 -51.86
N LEU A 151 42.45 -17.02 -52.82
CA LEU A 151 42.29 -17.54 -54.19
C LEU A 151 42.87 -16.54 -55.20
#